data_AF-A0A969N8X5-F1
#
_entry.id   AF-A0A969N8X5-F1
#
_cell.length_a   1.000
_cell.length_b   1.000
_cell.length_c   1.000
_cell.angle_alpha   90.00
_cell.angle_beta   90.00
_cell.angle_gamma   90.00
#
_symmetry.space_group_name_H-M   'P 1'
#
loop_
_entity.id
_entity.type
_entity.pdbx_description
1 polymer ?
#
loop_
_entity_poly.entity_id
_entity_poly.type
_entity_poly.pdbx_seq_one_letter_code
_entity_poly.pdbx_strand_id
1 'polypeptide(L)'
;MSKSERYQQYVLLEYLAYKIYNLFTDYSFKVQLVKLHLEDLEQKKQDYSMYAFLIEPVESMAKRNNAKELEAKNIHPNLTDHKLMNQLALFQYLIGNTDWSVKALHNIKLLSRDSLQKPVAVPFDFDFSGLVNATYASPAEHLPISSVRQRHYNGYQRTFEEIKENLEIFRQNKDKIYELVNSVEGLEKGLIDETIKYFDQFYEMIDNTKLIQHEFIDKSRKE
;
A
#
# COMPACT_ATOMS: atom_id res chain seq x y z
N MET A 1 -21.62 14.29 1.77
CA MET A 1 -20.76 13.93 0.63
C MET A 1 -21.56 13.20 -0.43
N SER A 2 -21.65 13.77 -1.63
CA SER A 2 -22.21 13.15 -2.83
C SER A 2 -21.40 11.93 -3.26
N LYS A 3 -21.94 11.12 -4.18
CA LYS A 3 -21.23 9.94 -4.72
C LYS A 3 -19.91 10.35 -5.41
N SER A 4 -19.92 11.45 -6.17
CA SER A 4 -18.75 11.97 -6.87
C SER A 4 -17.68 12.45 -5.89
N GLU A 5 -18.06 13.25 -4.90
CA GLU A 5 -17.13 13.74 -3.86
C GLU A 5 -16.48 12.56 -3.10
N ARG A 6 -17.25 11.50 -2.80
CA ARG A 6 -16.70 10.31 -2.14
C ARG A 6 -15.62 9.62 -2.97
N TYR A 7 -15.84 9.46 -4.27
CA TYR A 7 -14.82 8.87 -5.15
C TYR A 7 -13.56 9.72 -5.24
N GLN A 8 -13.69 11.05 -5.16
CA GLN A 8 -12.54 11.95 -5.09
C GLN A 8 -11.70 11.69 -3.83
N GLN A 9 -12.35 11.44 -2.69
CA GLN A 9 -11.63 11.08 -1.47
C GLN A 9 -10.90 9.74 -1.57
N TYR A 10 -11.44 8.76 -2.30
CA TYR A 10 -10.73 7.49 -2.53
C TYR A 10 -9.43 7.68 -3.31
N VAL A 11 -9.45 8.51 -4.35
CA VAL A 11 -8.24 8.86 -5.12
C VAL A 11 -7.18 9.50 -4.22
N LEU A 12 -7.59 10.38 -3.30
CA LEU A 12 -6.67 11.03 -2.35
C LEU A 12 -6.10 10.06 -1.32
N LEU A 13 -6.90 9.12 -0.81
CA LEU A 13 -6.45 8.08 0.11
C LEU A 13 -5.51 7.06 -0.57
N GLU A 14 -5.77 6.73 -1.83
CA GLU A 14 -4.87 5.87 -2.61
C GLU A 14 -3.55 6.58 -2.89
N TYR A 15 -3.60 7.85 -3.31
CA TYR A 15 -2.42 8.71 -3.43
C TYR A 15 -1.59 8.72 -2.14
N LEU A 16 -2.25 8.88 -0.98
CA LEU A 16 -1.61 8.82 0.33
C LEU A 16 -0.90 7.48 0.55
N ALA A 17 -1.49 6.35 0.16
CA ALA A 17 -0.87 5.03 0.28
C ALA A 17 0.48 4.95 -0.48
N TYR A 18 0.53 5.47 -1.71
CA TYR A 18 1.79 5.57 -2.47
C TYR A 18 2.80 6.47 -1.76
N LYS A 19 2.38 7.64 -1.27
CA LYS A 19 3.27 8.58 -0.56
C LYS A 19 3.86 7.97 0.72
N ILE A 20 3.05 7.21 1.47
CA ILE A 20 3.51 6.47 2.64
C ILE A 20 4.52 5.40 2.23
N TYR A 21 4.24 4.62 1.17
CA TYR A 21 5.16 3.57 0.74
C TYR A 21 6.54 4.13 0.31
N ASN A 22 6.56 5.33 -0.30
CA ASN A 22 7.80 6.02 -0.65
C ASN A 22 8.72 6.32 0.55
N LEU A 23 8.21 6.36 1.78
CA LEU A 23 9.03 6.57 2.98
C LEU A 23 9.91 5.36 3.33
N PHE A 24 9.53 4.17 2.87
CA PHE A 24 10.20 2.94 3.30
C PHE A 24 11.22 2.42 2.29
N THR A 25 11.06 2.72 1.00
CA THR A 25 11.92 2.15 -0.05
C THR A 25 11.90 2.96 -1.34
N ASP A 26 13.05 3.01 -2.02
CA ASP A 26 13.17 3.54 -3.38
C ASP A 26 12.52 2.61 -4.43
N TYR A 27 12.29 1.34 -4.10
CA TYR A 27 11.51 0.38 -4.90
C TYR A 27 10.01 0.64 -4.72
N SER A 28 9.58 1.82 -5.11
CA SER A 28 8.22 2.30 -4.99
C SER A 28 7.89 3.24 -6.15
N PHE A 29 6.63 3.23 -6.58
CA PHE A 29 6.14 4.17 -7.58
C PHE A 29 6.08 5.58 -7.00
N LYS A 30 6.70 6.55 -7.67
CA LYS A 30 6.47 7.96 -7.36
C LYS A 30 5.12 8.40 -7.93
N VAL A 31 4.39 9.19 -7.16
CA VAL A 31 3.11 9.78 -7.57
C VAL A 31 3.11 11.30 -7.39
N GLN A 32 2.38 11.98 -8.27
CA GLN A 32 2.20 13.43 -8.24
C GLN A 32 0.70 13.76 -8.29
N LEU A 33 0.19 14.41 -7.25
CA LEU A 33 -1.20 14.87 -7.23
C LEU A 33 -1.41 16.00 -8.24
N VAL A 34 -2.52 15.95 -8.96
CA VAL A 34 -2.94 16.96 -9.92
C VAL A 34 -4.42 17.27 -9.75
N LYS A 35 -4.80 18.51 -10.03
CA LYS A 35 -6.19 18.93 -10.16
C LYS A 35 -6.50 19.09 -11.64
N LEU A 36 -7.30 18.18 -12.18
CA LEU A 36 -7.73 18.20 -13.57
C LEU A 36 -8.96 19.08 -13.71
N HIS A 37 -8.95 19.94 -14.72
CA HIS A 37 -10.13 20.66 -15.21
C HIS A 37 -10.55 20.03 -16.54
N LEU A 38 -11.77 19.52 -16.60
CA LEU A 38 -12.32 18.88 -17.80
C LEU A 38 -13.39 19.78 -18.40
N GLU A 39 -13.15 20.21 -19.64
CA GLU A 39 -14.03 21.08 -20.41
C GLU A 39 -14.80 20.25 -21.44
N ASP A 40 -16.13 20.39 -21.48
CA ASP A 40 -16.94 19.80 -22.53
C ASP A 40 -17.06 20.76 -23.72
N LEU A 41 -16.26 20.51 -24.75
CA LEU A 41 -16.24 21.34 -25.97
C LEU A 41 -17.58 21.36 -26.71
N GLU A 42 -18.42 20.34 -26.54
CA GLU A 42 -19.75 20.28 -27.14
C GLU A 42 -20.83 20.95 -26.26
N GLN A 43 -20.45 21.42 -25.06
CA GLN A 43 -21.32 22.06 -24.06
C GLN A 43 -22.55 21.22 -23.69
N LYS A 44 -22.45 19.89 -23.77
CA LYS A 44 -23.53 18.95 -23.43
C LYS A 44 -23.55 18.63 -21.94
N LYS A 45 -22.42 18.83 -21.25
CA LYS A 45 -22.22 18.64 -19.81
C LYS A 45 -21.55 19.86 -19.22
N GLN A 46 -21.71 20.02 -17.92
CA GLN A 46 -21.01 21.07 -17.17
C GLN A 46 -19.53 20.69 -17.00
N ASP A 47 -18.65 21.66 -17.22
CA ASP A 47 -17.23 21.53 -16.89
C ASP A 47 -17.07 21.17 -15.41
N TYR A 48 -16.10 20.32 -15.10
CA TYR A 48 -15.87 19.91 -13.73
C TYR A 48 -14.40 19.73 -13.42
N SER A 49 -14.05 20.01 -12.16
CA SER A 49 -12.71 19.77 -11.63
C SER A 49 -12.69 18.52 -10.79
N MET A 50 -11.59 17.76 -10.88
CA MET A 50 -11.37 16.58 -10.06
C MET A 50 -9.89 16.43 -9.69
N TYR A 51 -9.63 15.86 -8.53
CA TYR A 51 -8.33 15.30 -8.19
C TYR A 51 -8.06 14.03 -8.98
N ALA A 52 -6.82 13.91 -9.43
CA ALA A 52 -6.20 12.71 -9.95
C ALA A 52 -4.73 12.70 -9.50
N PHE A 53 -4.02 11.61 -9.70
CA PHE A 53 -2.57 11.61 -9.57
C PHE A 53 -1.94 10.90 -10.77
N LEU A 54 -0.75 11.37 -11.13
CA LEU A 54 0.09 10.73 -12.13
C LEU A 54 0.99 9.73 -11.41
N ILE A 55 1.15 8.54 -11.97
CA ILE A 55 2.03 7.50 -11.46
C ILE A 55 3.27 7.34 -12.36
N GLU A 56 4.43 7.19 -11.75
CA GLU A 56 5.71 6.93 -12.42
C GLU A 56 5.57 5.66 -13.30
N PRO A 57 5.98 5.68 -14.58
CA PRO A 57 6.05 4.48 -15.39
C PRO A 57 7.01 3.45 -14.77
N VAL A 58 6.68 2.16 -14.86
CA VAL A 58 7.47 1.08 -14.26
C VAL A 58 8.92 1.07 -14.75
N GLU A 59 9.15 1.43 -16.01
CA GLU A 59 10.48 1.53 -16.63
C GLU A 59 11.30 2.67 -16.01
N SER A 60 10.65 3.78 -15.64
CA SER A 60 11.30 4.90 -14.96
C SER A 60 11.70 4.52 -13.53
N MET A 61 10.80 3.86 -12.80
CA MET A 61 11.10 3.31 -11.47
C MET A 61 12.26 2.29 -11.54
N ALA A 62 12.22 1.38 -12.51
CA ALA A 62 13.26 0.38 -12.72
C ALA A 62 14.61 1.04 -13.00
N LYS A 63 14.65 2.01 -13.92
CA LYS A 63 15.85 2.78 -14.24
C LYS A 63 16.44 3.50 -13.03
N ARG A 64 15.60 4.16 -12.22
CA ARG A 64 16.03 4.85 -10.98
C ARG A 64 16.67 3.90 -9.97
N ASN A 65 16.26 2.64 -9.96
CA ASN A 65 16.77 1.60 -9.07
C ASN A 65 17.87 0.72 -9.71
N ASN A 66 18.41 1.11 -10.88
CA ASN A 66 19.37 0.31 -11.65
C ASN A 66 18.87 -1.13 -11.89
N ALA A 67 17.58 -1.27 -12.21
CA ALA A 67 16.90 -2.54 -12.41
C ALA A 67 16.13 -2.56 -13.74
N LYS A 68 15.57 -3.72 -14.08
CA LYS A 68 14.65 -3.93 -15.19
C LYS A 68 13.37 -4.57 -14.70
N GLU A 69 12.26 -4.30 -15.36
CA GLU A 69 11.02 -5.04 -15.10
C GLU A 69 11.20 -6.52 -15.49
N LEU A 70 10.68 -7.40 -14.64
CA LEU A 70 10.70 -8.84 -14.82
C LEU A 70 9.25 -9.35 -14.91
N GLU A 71 8.84 -9.79 -16.09
CA GLU A 71 7.53 -10.42 -16.28
C GLU A 71 7.60 -11.94 -16.04
N ALA A 72 7.76 -12.33 -14.77
CA ALA A 72 7.82 -13.75 -14.39
C ALA A 72 6.72 -14.10 -13.38
N LYS A 73 5.73 -14.88 -13.83
CA LYS A 73 4.69 -15.43 -12.96
C LYS A 73 5.20 -16.66 -12.19
N ASN A 74 4.45 -17.04 -11.16
CA ASN A 74 4.71 -18.18 -10.30
C ASN A 74 5.98 -18.08 -9.43
N ILE A 75 6.57 -16.89 -9.30
CA ILE A 75 7.64 -16.66 -8.33
C ILE A 75 7.04 -16.68 -6.92
N HIS A 76 7.55 -17.59 -6.11
CA HIS A 76 7.18 -17.68 -4.71
C HIS A 76 7.72 -16.45 -3.94
N PRO A 77 6.97 -15.82 -3.01
CA PRO A 77 7.46 -14.65 -2.25
C PRO A 77 8.81 -14.85 -1.54
N ASN A 78 9.10 -16.04 -1.02
CA ASN A 78 10.43 -16.33 -0.42
C ASN A 78 11.61 -16.35 -1.43
N LEU A 79 11.32 -16.33 -2.73
CA LEU A 79 12.30 -16.22 -3.80
C LEU A 79 12.52 -14.77 -4.27
N THR A 80 11.83 -13.78 -3.69
CA THR A 80 12.13 -12.36 -3.89
C THR A 80 13.12 -11.85 -2.82
N ASP A 81 13.59 -10.61 -2.96
CA ASP A 81 14.43 -9.96 -1.95
C ASP A 81 13.75 -9.99 -0.58
N HIS A 82 14.36 -10.72 0.35
CA HIS A 82 13.73 -11.11 1.60
C HIS A 82 13.38 -9.92 2.50
N LYS A 83 14.29 -8.94 2.59
CA LYS A 83 14.10 -7.75 3.40
C LYS A 83 12.97 -6.88 2.84
N LEU A 84 12.99 -6.63 1.53
CA LEU A 84 11.97 -5.81 0.87
C LEU A 84 10.60 -6.49 0.86
N MET A 85 10.56 -7.83 0.77
CA MET A 85 9.32 -8.59 0.86
C MET A 85 8.67 -8.48 2.25
N ASN A 86 9.47 -8.50 3.33
CA ASN A 86 8.95 -8.33 4.70
C ASN A 86 8.36 -6.93 4.89
N GLN A 87 9.10 -5.92 4.43
CA GLN A 87 8.65 -4.55 4.49
C GLN A 87 7.38 -4.32 3.66
N LEU A 88 7.27 -4.93 2.48
CA LEU A 88 6.06 -4.94 1.65
C LEU A 88 4.89 -5.55 2.41
N ALA A 89 5.04 -6.75 2.99
CA ALA A 89 3.97 -7.43 3.70
C ALA A 89 3.47 -6.64 4.92
N LEU A 90 4.39 -6.04 5.68
CA LEU A 90 4.06 -5.18 6.82
C LEU A 90 3.40 -3.86 6.39
N PHE A 91 3.82 -3.28 5.25
CA PHE A 91 3.16 -2.11 4.68
C PHE A 91 1.74 -2.43 4.23
N GLN A 92 1.53 -3.53 3.52
CA GLN A 92 0.19 -3.98 3.13
C GLN A 92 -0.68 -4.21 4.38
N TYR A 93 -0.11 -4.74 5.46
CA TYR A 93 -0.82 -4.85 6.74
C TYR A 93 -1.17 -3.49 7.36
N LEU A 94 -0.24 -2.52 7.38
CA LEU A 94 -0.48 -1.15 7.88
C LEU A 94 -1.73 -0.53 7.24
N ILE A 95 -1.82 -0.62 5.91
CA ILE A 95 -2.94 -0.06 5.13
C ILE A 95 -4.14 -1.02 5.02
N GLY A 96 -4.09 -2.21 5.62
CA GLY A 96 -5.18 -3.19 5.59
C GLY A 96 -5.47 -3.76 4.21
N ASN A 97 -4.44 -3.96 3.38
CA ASN A 97 -4.58 -4.48 2.03
C ASN A 97 -4.21 -5.97 1.96
N THR A 98 -5.14 -6.77 1.44
CA THR A 98 -4.94 -8.20 1.16
C THR A 98 -5.02 -8.52 -0.34
N ASP A 99 -5.34 -7.54 -1.19
CA ASP A 99 -5.52 -7.73 -2.63
C ASP A 99 -4.19 -7.61 -3.39
N TRP A 100 -3.28 -8.57 -3.15
CA TRP A 100 -1.99 -8.63 -3.84
C TRP A 100 -1.46 -10.06 -3.90
N SER A 101 -0.70 -10.39 -4.95
CA SER A 101 -0.05 -11.69 -5.10
C SER A 101 1.19 -11.61 -5.97
N VAL A 102 2.36 -11.85 -5.38
CA VAL A 102 3.63 -11.98 -6.11
C VAL A 102 3.55 -13.13 -7.11
N LYS A 103 2.96 -14.26 -6.70
CA LYS A 103 2.85 -15.46 -7.55
C LYS A 103 2.01 -15.19 -8.80
N ALA A 104 0.91 -14.45 -8.67
CA ALA A 104 0.02 -14.14 -9.77
C ALA A 104 0.41 -12.87 -10.55
N LEU A 105 1.35 -12.07 -10.03
CA LEU A 105 1.58 -10.67 -10.43
C LEU A 105 0.31 -9.82 -10.33
N HIS A 106 -0.53 -10.10 -9.34
CA HIS A 106 -1.72 -9.30 -9.02
C HIS A 106 -1.29 -8.15 -8.12
N ASN A 107 -1.47 -6.91 -8.56
CA ASN A 107 -1.08 -5.68 -7.83
C ASN A 107 0.40 -5.68 -7.38
N ILE A 108 1.24 -6.37 -8.14
CA ILE A 108 2.69 -6.51 -7.91
C ILE A 108 3.43 -6.39 -9.24
N LYS A 109 4.46 -5.54 -9.26
CA LYS A 109 5.53 -5.57 -10.27
C LYS A 109 6.76 -6.24 -9.71
N LEU A 110 7.54 -6.90 -10.57
CA LEU A 110 8.83 -7.46 -10.19
C LEU A 110 9.94 -6.69 -10.89
N LEU A 111 10.98 -6.34 -10.14
CA LEU A 111 12.19 -5.73 -10.66
C LEU A 111 13.38 -6.66 -10.46
N SER A 112 14.19 -6.86 -11.50
CA SER A 112 15.47 -7.57 -11.43
C SER A 112 16.62 -6.58 -11.57
N ARG A 113 17.51 -6.58 -10.57
CA ARG A 113 18.77 -5.80 -10.59
C ARG A 113 19.83 -6.50 -11.44
N ASP A 114 19.84 -7.82 -11.36
CA ASP A 114 20.78 -8.75 -11.98
C ASP A 114 20.11 -10.13 -12.07
N SER A 115 20.50 -10.95 -13.05
CA SER A 115 19.97 -12.31 -13.25
C SER A 115 20.32 -13.27 -12.12
N LEU A 116 21.39 -12.99 -11.36
CA LEU A 116 21.82 -13.79 -10.22
C LEU A 116 21.19 -13.36 -8.88
N GLN A 117 20.56 -12.18 -8.84
CA GLN A 117 19.94 -11.65 -7.64
C GLN A 117 18.45 -11.98 -7.58
N LYS A 118 17.93 -12.20 -6.37
CA LYS A 118 16.49 -12.32 -6.16
C LYS A 118 15.77 -11.05 -6.63
N PRO A 119 14.66 -11.17 -7.38
CA PRO A 119 13.89 -10.02 -7.83
C PRO A 119 13.24 -9.30 -6.64
N VAL A 120 12.94 -8.03 -6.81
CA VAL A 120 12.24 -7.19 -5.84
C VAL A 120 10.78 -7.11 -6.23
N ALA A 121 9.87 -7.40 -5.29
CA ALA A 121 8.45 -7.15 -5.48
C ALA A 121 8.11 -5.71 -5.09
N VAL A 122 7.34 -5.04 -5.94
CA VAL A 122 6.87 -3.67 -5.74
C VAL A 122 5.34 -3.68 -5.83
N PRO A 123 4.62 -3.32 -4.75
CA PRO A 123 3.18 -3.23 -4.78
C PRO A 123 2.70 -1.96 -5.48
N PHE A 124 1.55 -2.06 -6.11
CA PHE A 124 0.79 -0.94 -6.67
C PHE A 124 -0.69 -1.27 -6.58
N ASP A 125 -1.55 -0.32 -6.95
CA ASP A 125 -3.01 -0.44 -6.90
C ASP A 125 -3.53 -0.71 -5.47
N PHE A 126 -3.77 0.39 -4.74
CA PHE A 126 -4.07 0.34 -3.30
C PHE A 126 -5.55 0.65 -2.98
N ASP A 127 -6.40 0.75 -4.00
CA ASP A 127 -7.79 1.17 -3.87
C ASP A 127 -8.66 0.15 -3.08
N PHE A 128 -8.31 -1.14 -3.13
CA PHE A 128 -8.93 -2.22 -2.35
C PHE A 128 -8.46 -2.29 -0.88
N SER A 129 -7.62 -1.36 -0.43
CA SER A 129 -7.07 -1.36 0.93
C SER A 129 -8.07 -0.91 1.99
N GLY A 130 -7.85 -1.38 3.22
CA GLY A 130 -8.51 -0.88 4.41
C GLY A 130 -8.31 0.62 4.64
N LEU A 131 -7.20 1.24 4.21
CA LEU A 131 -6.97 2.68 4.25
C LEU A 131 -8.00 3.44 3.41
N VAL A 132 -8.19 3.03 2.16
CA VAL A 132 -9.13 3.65 1.22
C VAL A 132 -10.57 3.35 1.62
N ASN A 133 -10.85 2.13 2.07
CA ASN A 133 -12.18 1.68 2.51
C ASN A 133 -13.27 2.02 1.48
N ALA A 134 -12.97 1.75 0.21
CA ALA A 134 -13.90 2.02 -0.86
C ALA A 134 -15.18 1.19 -0.68
N THR A 135 -16.36 1.77 -1.00
CA THR A 135 -17.63 1.04 -0.83
C THR A 135 -17.75 -0.22 -1.70
N TYR A 136 -16.91 -0.34 -2.72
CA TYR A 136 -16.84 -1.51 -3.59
C TYR A 136 -15.77 -2.52 -3.16
N ALA A 137 -14.90 -2.17 -2.21
CA ALA A 137 -13.84 -3.04 -1.74
C ALA A 137 -14.40 -4.05 -0.71
N SER A 138 -14.03 -5.31 -0.89
CA SER A 138 -14.38 -6.39 0.02
C SER A 138 -13.21 -7.37 0.14
N PRO A 139 -12.99 -8.00 1.31
CA PRO A 139 -11.99 -9.04 1.43
C PRO A 139 -12.27 -10.22 0.51
N ALA A 140 -11.21 -10.94 0.12
CA ALA A 140 -11.37 -12.21 -0.58
C ALA A 140 -12.10 -13.23 0.30
N GLU A 141 -13.02 -14.00 -0.29
CA GLU A 141 -13.93 -14.91 0.45
C GLU A 141 -13.23 -15.95 1.33
N HIS A 142 -12.01 -16.35 0.96
CA HIS A 142 -11.23 -17.35 1.70
C HIS A 142 -10.54 -16.79 2.95
N LEU A 143 -10.54 -15.46 3.14
CA LEU A 143 -9.90 -14.83 4.29
C LEU A 143 -10.85 -14.81 5.49
N PRO A 144 -10.32 -14.94 6.73
CA PRO A 144 -11.14 -14.96 7.95
C PRO A 144 -11.54 -13.56 8.43
N ILE A 145 -11.79 -12.62 7.50
CA ILE A 145 -12.16 -11.23 7.78
C ILE A 145 -13.39 -10.84 6.98
N SER A 146 -14.27 -10.02 7.56
CA SER A 146 -15.53 -9.60 6.94
C SER A 146 -15.52 -8.18 6.38
N SER A 147 -14.43 -7.44 6.61
CA SER A 147 -14.26 -6.05 6.15
C SER A 147 -12.80 -5.78 5.84
N VAL A 148 -12.53 -4.98 4.80
CA VAL A 148 -11.17 -4.50 4.49
C VAL A 148 -10.56 -3.65 5.62
N ARG A 149 -11.39 -3.09 6.51
CA ARG A 149 -10.91 -2.41 7.72
C ARG A 149 -10.31 -3.38 8.75
N GLN A 150 -10.62 -4.67 8.70
CA GLN A 150 -9.97 -5.67 9.55
C GLN A 150 -8.63 -6.06 8.93
N ARG A 151 -7.52 -5.69 9.60
CA ARG A 151 -6.19 -6.05 9.13
C ARG A 151 -5.98 -7.56 9.19
N HIS A 152 -5.39 -8.11 8.13
CA HIS A 152 -5.00 -9.51 8.06
C HIS A 152 -3.59 -9.61 7.49
N TYR A 153 -2.70 -10.27 8.23
CA TYR A 153 -1.31 -10.42 7.80
C TYR A 153 -1.19 -11.54 6.77
N ASN A 154 -1.00 -11.15 5.51
CA ASN A 154 -0.83 -12.07 4.38
C ASN A 154 0.66 -12.33 4.04
N GLY A 155 1.55 -12.06 4.99
CA GLY A 155 2.98 -12.32 4.85
C GLY A 155 3.36 -13.77 5.19
N TYR A 156 4.52 -14.17 4.68
CA TYR A 156 5.10 -15.47 4.96
C TYR A 156 5.82 -15.49 6.31
N GLN A 157 5.98 -16.69 6.87
CA GLN A 157 6.63 -16.89 8.15
C GLN A 157 8.05 -16.32 8.17
N ARG A 158 8.35 -15.59 9.24
CA ARG A 158 9.66 -15.01 9.58
C ARG A 158 9.98 -15.28 11.04
N THR A 159 11.22 -15.03 11.42
CA THR A 159 11.59 -15.01 12.84
C THR A 159 10.98 -13.79 13.52
N PHE A 160 10.81 -13.90 14.84
CA PHE A 160 10.29 -12.80 15.66
C PHE A 160 11.24 -11.59 15.61
N GLU A 161 12.54 -11.85 15.59
CA GLU A 161 13.61 -10.86 15.48
C GLU A 161 13.52 -10.10 14.15
N GLU A 162 13.39 -10.80 13.02
CA GLU A 162 13.23 -10.17 11.71
C GLU A 162 11.99 -9.26 11.65
N ILE A 163 10.85 -9.72 12.19
CA ILE A 163 9.64 -8.90 12.24
C ILE A 163 9.87 -7.66 13.09
N LYS A 164 10.46 -7.80 14.29
CA LYS A 164 10.75 -6.65 15.15
C LYS A 164 11.67 -5.63 14.50
N GLU A 165 12.75 -6.09 13.87
CA GLU A 165 13.68 -5.21 13.16
C GLU A 165 13.00 -4.43 12.03
N ASN A 166 12.10 -5.09 11.27
CA ASN A 166 11.34 -4.41 10.23
C ASN A 166 10.32 -3.43 10.81
N LEU A 167 9.65 -3.76 11.92
CA LEU A 167 8.69 -2.87 12.59
C LEU A 167 9.36 -1.59 13.14
N GLU A 168 10.64 -1.61 13.48
CA GLU A 168 11.36 -0.38 13.86
C GLU A 168 11.37 0.66 12.72
N ILE A 169 11.42 0.22 11.46
CA ILE A 169 11.35 1.13 10.30
C ILE A 169 10.00 1.88 10.29
N PHE A 170 8.92 1.20 10.67
CA PHE A 170 7.59 1.80 10.78
C PHE A 170 7.52 2.78 11.95
N ARG A 171 8.04 2.40 13.12
CA ARG A 171 8.10 3.30 14.29
C ARG A 171 8.90 4.57 14.00
N GLN A 172 10.06 4.45 13.33
CA GLN A 172 10.89 5.58 12.96
C GLN A 172 10.23 6.53 11.94
N ASN A 173 9.28 6.04 11.15
CA ASN A 173 8.54 6.85 10.18
C ASN A 173 7.15 7.27 10.68
N LYS A 174 6.77 6.95 11.93
CA LYS A 174 5.44 7.24 12.47
C LYS A 174 5.06 8.71 12.29
N ASP A 175 5.89 9.63 12.78
CA ASP A 175 5.57 11.07 12.71
C ASP A 175 5.43 11.55 11.27
N LYS A 176 6.33 11.12 10.37
CA LYS A 176 6.27 11.46 8.93
C LYS A 176 5.01 10.93 8.26
N ILE A 177 4.54 9.74 8.65
CA ILE A 177 3.29 9.18 8.12
C ILE A 177 2.12 10.07 8.54
N TYR A 178 2.06 10.51 9.80
CA TYR A 178 0.98 11.35 10.30
C TYR A 178 1.04 12.75 9.68
N GLU A 179 2.24 13.30 9.48
CA GLU A 179 2.45 14.53 8.70
C GLU A 179 1.90 14.38 7.27
N LEU A 180 2.19 13.25 6.60
CA LEU A 180 1.65 12.99 5.27
C LEU A 180 0.12 12.99 5.25
N VAL A 181 -0.55 12.32 6.20
CA VAL A 181 -2.03 12.31 6.29
C VAL A 181 -2.59 13.73 6.35
N ASN A 182 -1.96 14.60 7.15
CA ASN A 182 -2.40 15.98 7.32
C ASN A 182 -2.04 16.90 6.14
N SER A 183 -1.15 16.47 5.25
CA SER A 183 -0.64 17.27 4.13
C SER A 183 -1.39 17.09 2.81
N VAL A 184 -2.26 16.09 2.69
CA VAL A 184 -2.96 15.78 1.43
C VAL A 184 -4.03 16.84 1.16
N GLU A 185 -3.79 17.68 0.15
CA GLU A 185 -4.74 18.68 -0.30
C GLU A 185 -6.06 18.04 -0.72
N GLY A 186 -7.18 18.60 -0.24
CA GLY A 186 -8.53 18.15 -0.59
C GLY A 186 -9.05 16.95 0.21
N LEU A 187 -8.22 16.33 1.07
CA LEU A 187 -8.68 15.27 1.95
C LEU A 187 -9.54 15.85 3.07
N GLU A 188 -10.75 15.32 3.24
CA GLU A 188 -11.69 15.84 4.23
C GLU A 188 -11.22 15.57 5.66
N LYS A 189 -11.43 16.54 6.56
CA LYS A 189 -11.03 16.43 7.97
C LYS A 189 -11.55 15.15 8.65
N GLY A 190 -12.78 14.74 8.37
CA GLY A 190 -13.33 13.51 8.93
C GLY A 190 -12.56 12.26 8.53
N LEU A 191 -12.07 12.20 7.28
CA LEU A 191 -11.26 11.09 6.77
C LEU A 191 -9.82 11.16 7.28
N ILE A 192 -9.27 12.36 7.49
CA ILE A 192 -7.99 12.55 8.19
C ILE A 192 -8.09 11.95 9.60
N ASP A 193 -9.10 12.35 10.37
CA ASP A 193 -9.32 11.86 11.73
C ASP A 193 -9.55 10.34 11.77
N GLU A 194 -10.29 9.79 10.80
CA GLU A 194 -10.50 8.34 10.67
C GLU A 194 -9.20 7.60 10.33
N THR A 195 -8.39 8.15 9.42
CA THR A 195 -7.11 7.57 9.01
C THR A 195 -6.11 7.55 10.16
N ILE A 196 -6.02 8.65 10.92
CA ILE A 196 -5.18 8.75 12.11
C ILE A 196 -5.57 7.67 13.11
N LYS A 197 -6.87 7.55 13.46
CA LYS A 197 -7.35 6.50 14.36
C LYS A 197 -7.06 5.10 13.84
N TYR A 198 -7.20 4.89 12.53
CA TYR A 198 -6.90 3.60 11.92
C TYR A 198 -5.42 3.24 12.05
N PHE A 199 -4.51 4.20 11.87
CA PHE A 199 -3.08 4.01 12.07
C PHE A 199 -2.69 3.90 13.54
N ASP A 200 -3.35 4.61 14.46
CA ASP A 200 -3.13 4.46 15.90
C ASP A 200 -3.31 2.99 16.31
N GLN A 201 -4.36 2.32 15.85
CA GLN A 201 -4.59 0.89 16.10
C GLN A 201 -3.45 -0.02 15.60
N PHE A 202 -2.81 0.34 14.47
CA PHE A 202 -1.63 -0.39 14.00
C PHE A 202 -0.45 -0.18 14.94
N TYR A 203 -0.19 1.06 15.36
CA TYR A 203 0.91 1.37 16.27
C TYR A 203 0.73 0.74 17.65
N GLU A 204 -0.48 0.78 18.20
CA GLU A 204 -0.84 0.08 19.44
C GLU A 204 -0.59 -1.43 19.35
N MET A 205 -0.91 -2.04 18.20
CA MET A 205 -0.67 -3.46 17.98
C MET A 205 0.84 -3.77 17.94
N ILE A 206 1.63 -3.01 17.18
CA ILE A 206 3.06 -3.28 17.02
C ILE A 206 3.87 -2.91 18.27
N ASP A 207 3.32 -2.13 19.20
CA ASP A 207 3.95 -1.85 20.50
C ASP A 207 3.71 -2.95 21.54
N ASN A 208 2.94 -3.99 21.18
CA ASN A 208 2.67 -5.14 22.04
C ASN A 208 3.32 -6.43 21.50
N THR A 209 4.41 -6.87 22.15
CA THR A 209 5.15 -8.11 21.83
C THR A 209 4.25 -9.35 21.69
N LYS A 210 3.22 -9.50 22.52
CA LYS A 210 2.31 -10.66 22.43
C LYS A 210 1.43 -10.60 21.18
N LEU A 211 0.98 -9.40 20.81
CA LEU A 211 0.22 -9.21 19.58
C LEU A 211 1.09 -9.39 18.36
N ILE A 212 2.34 -8.92 18.38
CA ILE A 212 3.32 -9.19 17.31
C ILE A 212 3.49 -10.69 17.10
N GLN A 213 3.71 -11.46 18.17
CA GLN A 213 3.85 -12.91 18.09
C GLN A 213 2.60 -13.54 17.46
N HIS A 214 1.42 -13.19 17.96
CA HIS A 214 0.16 -13.76 17.50
C HIS A 214 -0.15 -13.41 16.04
N GLU A 215 -0.06 -12.13 15.67
CA GLU A 215 -0.47 -11.64 14.35
C GLU A 215 0.56 -11.93 13.25
N PHE A 216 1.86 -11.79 13.53
CA PHE A 216 2.90 -11.88 12.51
C PHE A 216 3.66 -13.20 12.48
N ILE A 217 3.58 -14.01 13.53
CA ILE A 217 4.27 -15.30 13.59
C ILE A 217 3.24 -16.44 13.57
N ASP A 218 2.33 -16.48 14.54
CA ASP A 218 1.42 -17.62 14.71
C ASP A 218 0.39 -17.73 13.58
N LYS A 219 -0.08 -16.59 13.06
CA LYS A 219 -1.01 -16.49 11.92
C LYS A 219 -0.35 -16.37 10.55
N SER A 220 0.98 -16.34 10.48
CA SER A 220 1.70 -16.18 9.22
C SER A 220 1.53 -17.38 8.27
N ARG A 221 1.72 -17.14 6.97
CA ARG A 221 1.70 -18.21 5.98
C ARG A 221 2.97 -19.06 6.08
N LYS A 222 2.80 -20.37 6.21
CA LYS A 222 3.91 -21.32 6.36
C LYS A 222 4.50 -21.75 5.01
N GLU A 223 3.66 -21.84 3.96
CA GLU A 223 3.98 -22.29 2.60
C GLU A 223 3.15 -21.51 1.54
#